data_AF-A0A2M8NEU7-F1
#
_entry.id   AF-A0A2M8NEU7-F1
#
_cell.length_a   1.000
_cell.length_b   1.000
_cell.length_c   1.000
_cell.angle_alpha   90.00
_cell.angle_beta   90.00
_cell.angle_gamma   90.00
#
_symmetry.space_group_name_H-M   'P 1'
#
loop_
_entity.id
_entity.type
_entity.pdbx_description
1 polymer ?
#
loop_
_entity_poly.entity_id
_entity_poly.type
_entity_poly.pdbx_seq_one_letter_code
_entity_poly.pdbx_strand_id
1 'polypeptide(L)'
;PHNLSEVCDAITHLIDNPDATVEDLVKILPGPDFPTAGMILGTEGIMNAYSTGRGHIIIRAKAHIEEAARGAFHIVVTELPYQVNKARLQERIAELARDRKIEGIRDVRDESDRSGMRLVIILK
;
A
#
# COMPACT_ATOMS: atom_id res chain seq x y z
N PRO A 1 9.71 5.35 -4.52
CA PRO A 1 9.55 6.82 -4.53
C PRO A 1 9.56 7.32 -3.10
N HIS A 2 9.97 8.56 -2.90
CA HIS A 2 10.09 9.18 -1.58
C HIS A 2 9.50 10.57 -1.64
N ASN A 3 9.14 11.08 -0.47
CA ASN A 3 8.66 12.44 -0.36
C ASN A 3 9.81 13.41 -0.67
N LEU A 4 9.56 14.39 -1.54
CA LEU A 4 10.60 15.32 -1.97
C LEU A 4 11.17 16.13 -0.79
N SER A 5 10.31 16.61 0.10
CA SER A 5 10.72 17.42 1.25
C SER A 5 11.60 16.62 2.20
N GLU A 6 11.19 15.40 2.55
CA GLU A 6 11.98 14.51 3.43
C GLU A 6 13.36 14.20 2.83
N VAL A 7 13.44 14.00 1.52
CA VAL A 7 14.72 13.77 0.83
C VAL A 7 15.60 15.02 0.88
N CYS A 8 15.04 16.21 0.61
CA CYS A 8 15.78 17.46 0.71
C CYS A 8 16.29 17.70 2.14
N ASP A 9 15.45 17.47 3.15
CA ASP A 9 15.79 17.65 4.55
C ASP A 9 16.90 16.68 4.99
N ALA A 10 16.84 15.42 4.55
CA ALA A 10 17.89 14.43 4.82
C ALA A 10 19.22 14.80 4.15
N ILE A 11 19.18 15.35 2.93
CA ILE A 11 20.38 15.84 2.24
C ILE A 11 20.99 17.03 2.99
N THR A 12 20.18 18.01 3.37
CA THR A 12 20.65 19.17 4.13
C THR A 12 21.25 18.74 5.47
N HIS A 13 20.61 17.81 6.17
CA HIS A 13 21.13 17.27 7.43
C HIS A 13 22.51 16.62 7.28
N LEU A 14 22.71 15.85 6.20
CA LEU A 14 23.99 15.19 5.92
C LEU A 14 25.09 16.18 5.51
N ILE A 15 24.74 17.29 4.85
CA ILE A 15 25.69 18.38 4.55
C ILE A 15 26.21 18.99 5.85
N ASP A 16 25.32 19.27 6.80
CA ASP A 16 25.68 19.88 8.09
C ASP A 16 26.34 18.87 9.05
N ASN A 17 26.03 17.58 8.92
CA ASN A 17 26.52 16.50 9.77
C ASN A 17 27.07 15.33 8.92
N PRO A 18 28.29 15.43 8.38
CA PRO A 18 28.83 14.46 7.44
C PRO A 18 28.97 13.03 8.00
N ASP A 19 29.08 12.88 9.32
CA ASP A 19 29.21 11.60 10.02
C ASP A 19 27.84 11.01 10.44
N ALA A 20 26.72 11.60 10.00
CA ALA A 20 25.38 11.12 10.33
C ALA A 20 25.18 9.66 9.90
N THR A 21 24.60 8.87 10.81
CA THR A 21 24.34 7.45 10.57
C THR A 21 23.04 7.23 9.79
N VAL A 22 22.83 6.03 9.28
CA VAL A 22 21.54 5.67 8.64
C VAL A 22 20.40 5.81 9.65
N GLU A 23 20.65 5.44 10.91
CA GLU A 23 19.70 5.56 12.01
C GLU A 23 19.30 7.01 12.28
N ASP A 24 20.19 7.97 12.03
CA ASP A 24 19.89 9.40 12.14
C ASP A 24 19.07 9.89 10.95
N LEU A 25 19.45 9.49 9.73
CA LEU A 25 18.76 9.88 8.51
C LEU A 25 17.34 9.29 8.41
N VAL A 26 17.11 8.09 8.93
CA VAL A 26 15.77 7.46 8.97
C VAL A 26 14.78 8.26 9.80
N LYS A 27 15.23 9.06 10.78
CA LYS A 27 14.32 9.92 11.55
C LYS A 27 13.73 11.05 10.71
N ILE A 28 14.41 11.42 9.62
CA ILE A 28 14.03 12.50 8.69
C ILE A 28 13.37 11.92 7.44
N LEU A 29 13.92 10.82 6.91
CA LEU A 29 13.41 10.07 5.76
C LEU A 29 12.92 8.69 6.22
N PRO A 30 11.75 8.59 6.87
CA PRO A 30 11.29 7.38 7.55
C PRO A 30 11.06 6.19 6.62
N GLY A 31 10.80 6.44 5.34
CA GLY A 31 10.52 5.38 4.38
C GLY A 31 10.10 5.90 3.01
N PRO A 32 9.80 4.98 2.09
CA PRO A 32 9.20 5.32 0.81
C PRO A 32 7.82 5.98 0.97
N ASP A 33 7.54 6.96 0.11
CA ASP A 33 6.23 7.59 -0.05
C ASP A 33 5.73 7.29 -1.47
N PHE A 34 4.83 6.31 -1.57
CA PHE A 34 4.32 5.86 -2.86
C PHE A 34 3.13 6.72 -3.31
N PRO A 35 3.05 7.12 -4.59
CA PRO A 35 1.97 7.99 -5.08
C PRO A 35 0.59 7.33 -5.04
N THR A 36 0.52 6.00 -4.97
CA THR A 36 -0.72 5.22 -4.82
C THR A 36 -1.11 4.98 -3.37
N ALA A 37 -0.35 5.57 -2.43
CA ALA A 37 -0.45 5.34 -0.99
C ALA A 37 -0.37 3.84 -0.65
N GLY A 38 -1.25 3.35 0.23
CA GLY A 38 -1.19 2.03 0.82
C GLY A 38 -0.48 2.04 2.16
N MET A 39 -0.34 0.85 2.75
CA MET A 39 0.23 0.67 4.08
C MET A 39 1.51 -0.15 3.99
N ILE A 40 2.64 0.45 4.36
CA ILE A 40 3.88 -0.29 4.56
C ILE A 40 3.78 -1.06 5.87
N LEU A 41 4.07 -2.36 5.83
CA LEU A 41 4.06 -3.23 7.00
C LEU A 41 5.48 -3.45 7.51
N GLY A 42 5.75 -2.89 8.69
CA GLY A 42 7.05 -2.98 9.34
C GLY A 42 8.09 -2.03 8.74
N THR A 43 9.09 -1.70 9.55
CA THR A 43 10.16 -0.74 9.20
C THR A 43 11.52 -1.40 9.02
N GLU A 44 11.68 -2.66 9.45
CA GLU A 44 12.94 -3.42 9.34
C GLU A 44 13.42 -3.53 7.89
N GLY A 45 12.50 -3.78 6.96
CA GLY A 45 12.80 -3.84 5.53
C GLY A 45 13.32 -2.52 4.95
N ILE A 46 12.84 -1.39 5.47
CA ILE A 46 13.31 -0.05 5.09
C ILE A 46 14.72 0.16 5.62
N MET A 47 14.95 -0.13 6.90
CA MET A 47 16.26 0.01 7.53
C MET A 47 17.33 -0.80 6.80
N ASN A 48 17.05 -2.07 6.50
CA ASN A 48 17.94 -2.93 5.73
C ASN A 48 18.20 -2.38 4.32
N ALA A 49 17.17 -1.86 3.65
CA ALA A 49 17.29 -1.28 2.32
C ALA A 49 18.18 -0.03 2.32
N TYR A 50 18.07 0.83 3.32
CA TYR A 50 18.92 2.02 3.42
C TYR A 50 20.35 1.69 3.79
N SER A 51 20.58 0.73 4.70
CA SER A 51 21.94 0.38 5.13
C SER A 51 22.71 -0.44 4.09
N THR A 52 22.02 -1.27 3.29
CA THR A 52 22.68 -2.25 2.40
C THR A 52 22.38 -2.04 0.91
N GLY A 53 21.44 -1.14 0.58
CA GLY A 53 20.88 -1.01 -0.75
C GLY A 53 19.92 -2.14 -1.15
N ARG A 54 19.67 -3.12 -0.26
CA ARG A 54 18.77 -4.26 -0.50
C ARG A 54 17.84 -4.47 0.69
N GLY A 55 16.55 -4.63 0.41
CA GLY A 55 15.57 -4.93 1.44
C GLY A 55 14.24 -5.34 0.84
N HIS A 56 13.45 -6.04 1.63
CA HIS A 56 12.08 -6.43 1.28
C HIS A 56 11.11 -5.61 2.12
N ILE A 57 10.24 -4.87 1.43
CA ILE A 57 9.19 -4.07 2.06
C ILE A 57 7.85 -4.66 1.63
N ILE A 58 6.98 -4.91 2.58
CA ILE A 58 5.62 -5.40 2.30
C ILE A 58 4.69 -4.20 2.27
N ILE A 59 3.97 -4.04 1.16
CA ILE A 59 2.95 -3.00 0.99
C ILE A 59 1.58 -3.68 0.92
N ARG A 60 0.65 -3.22 1.74
CA ARG A 60 -0.73 -3.72 1.81
C ARG A 60 -1.69 -2.66 1.27
N ALA A 61 -2.70 -3.13 0.54
CA ALA A 61 -3.85 -2.31 0.17
C ALA A 61 -4.58 -1.81 1.43
N LYS A 62 -5.07 -0.57 1.40
CA LYS A 62 -5.91 -0.06 2.49
C LYS A 62 -7.34 -0.47 2.21
N ALA A 63 -7.94 -1.15 3.18
CA ALA A 63 -9.29 -1.64 3.08
C ALA A 63 -9.99 -1.61 4.44
N HIS A 64 -11.32 -1.48 4.40
CA HIS A 64 -12.20 -1.56 5.57
C HIS A 64 -13.43 -2.40 5.24
N ILE A 65 -14.17 -2.78 6.28
CA ILE A 65 -15.43 -3.51 6.15
C ILE A 65 -16.59 -2.52 6.21
N GLU A 66 -17.52 -2.62 5.26
CA GLU A 66 -18.79 -1.90 5.28
C GLU A 66 -19.93 -2.91 5.48
N GLU A 67 -20.85 -2.60 6.40
CA GLU A 67 -22.09 -3.35 6.54
C GLU A 67 -23.09 -2.89 5.48
N ALA A 68 -23.65 -3.85 4.75
CA ALA A 68 -24.62 -3.65 3.70
C ALA A 68 -26.02 -4.10 4.13
N ALA A 69 -27.01 -3.82 3.29
CA ALA A 69 -28.39 -4.16 3.58
C ALA A 69 -28.56 -5.67 3.85
N ARG A 70 -29.46 -6.00 4.78
CA ARG A 70 -29.80 -7.38 5.17
C ARG A 70 -28.65 -8.16 5.82
N GLY A 71 -27.72 -7.47 6.50
CA GLY A 71 -26.63 -8.08 7.26
C GLY A 71 -25.51 -8.65 6.39
N ALA A 72 -25.44 -8.23 5.12
CA ALA A 72 -24.31 -8.56 4.25
C ALA A 72 -23.10 -7.67 4.60
N PHE A 73 -21.88 -8.14 4.31
CA PHE A 73 -20.66 -7.38 4.50
C PHE A 73 -19.91 -7.20 3.19
N HIS A 74 -19.31 -6.04 3.00
CA HIS A 74 -18.45 -5.73 1.88
C HIS A 74 -17.04 -5.41 2.39
N ILE A 75 -16.03 -5.88 1.65
CA ILE A 75 -14.65 -5.40 1.83
C ILE A 75 -14.45 -4.29 0.81
N VAL A 76 -14.14 -3.09 1.28
CA VAL A 76 -13.95 -1.91 0.44
C VAL A 76 -12.48 -1.53 0.46
N VAL A 77 -11.84 -1.59 -0.70
CA VAL A 77 -10.44 -1.21 -0.88
C VAL A 77 -10.38 0.21 -1.42
N THR A 78 -9.64 1.09 -0.74
CA THR A 78 -9.54 2.53 -1.04
C THR A 78 -8.17 2.95 -1.57
N GLU A 79 -7.13 2.13 -1.34
CA GLU A 79 -5.78 2.38 -1.85
C GLU A 79 -5.13 1.05 -2.28
N LEU A 80 -4.35 1.06 -3.37
CA LEU A 80 -3.63 -0.12 -3.87
C LEU A 80 -2.12 0.07 -3.72
N PRO A 81 -1.36 -1.03 -3.54
CA PRO A 81 0.09 -0.98 -3.57
C PRO A 81 0.63 -0.41 -4.89
N TYR A 82 1.82 0.17 -4.81
CA TYR A 82 2.48 0.75 -5.98
C TYR A 82 2.66 -0.27 -7.11
N GLN A 83 2.46 0.17 -8.35
CA GLN A 83 2.51 -0.65 -9.57
C GLN A 83 1.46 -1.77 -9.68
N VAL A 84 0.46 -1.83 -8.79
CA VAL A 84 -0.66 -2.76 -8.94
C VAL A 84 -1.69 -2.19 -9.93
N ASN A 85 -2.00 -2.99 -10.96
CA ASN A 85 -3.08 -2.66 -11.89
C ASN A 85 -4.43 -3.11 -11.32
N LYS A 86 -5.35 -2.16 -11.14
CA LYS A 86 -6.69 -2.40 -10.56
C LYS A 86 -7.53 -3.39 -11.39
N ALA A 87 -7.59 -3.25 -12.71
CA ALA A 87 -8.39 -4.12 -13.57
C ALA A 87 -7.89 -5.57 -13.50
N ARG A 88 -6.55 -5.76 -13.58
CA ARG A 88 -5.93 -7.08 -13.44
C ARG A 88 -6.16 -7.69 -12.05
N LEU A 89 -6.17 -6.88 -10.99
CA LEU A 89 -6.49 -7.32 -9.64
C LEU A 89 -7.94 -7.82 -9.56
N GLN A 90 -8.90 -7.05 -10.08
CA GLN A 90 -10.31 -7.43 -10.11
C GLN A 90 -10.53 -8.74 -10.87
N GLU A 91 -9.96 -8.86 -12.08
CA GLU A 91 -10.03 -10.09 -12.89
C GLU A 91 -9.48 -11.29 -12.12
N ARG A 92 -8.34 -11.13 -11.44
CA ARG A 92 -7.72 -12.19 -10.68
C ARG A 92 -8.55 -12.63 -9.48
N ILE A 93 -9.18 -11.70 -8.76
CA ILE A 93 -10.07 -12.04 -7.64
C ILE A 93 -11.30 -12.81 -8.15
N ALA A 94 -11.90 -12.35 -9.26
CA ALA A 94 -13.05 -13.01 -9.87
C ALA A 94 -12.71 -14.43 -10.37
N GLU A 95 -11.54 -14.62 -10.97
CA GLU A 95 -11.01 -15.93 -11.37
C GLU A 95 -10.87 -16.87 -10.16
N LEU A 96 -10.21 -16.40 -9.08
CA LEU A 96 -10.00 -17.20 -7.87
C LEU A 96 -11.31 -17.58 -7.16
N ALA A 97 -12.32 -16.71 -7.20
CA ALA A 97 -13.65 -17.00 -6.68
C ALA A 97 -14.39 -18.03 -7.55
N ARG A 98 -14.30 -17.92 -8.88
CA ARG A 98 -14.90 -18.87 -9.83
C ARG A 98 -14.29 -20.26 -9.72
N ASP A 99 -12.96 -20.33 -9.58
CA ASP A 99 -12.20 -21.57 -9.39
C ASP A 99 -12.38 -22.17 -7.99
N ARG A 100 -13.17 -21.53 -7.12
CA ARG A 100 -13.36 -21.90 -5.70
C ARG A 100 -12.05 -22.01 -4.91
N LYS A 101 -11.01 -21.29 -5.33
CA LYS A 101 -9.77 -21.14 -4.55
C LYS A 101 -9.95 -20.17 -3.39
N ILE A 102 -10.85 -19.21 -3.55
CA ILE A 102 -11.31 -18.30 -2.49
C ILE A 102 -12.82 -18.44 -2.38
N GLU A 103 -13.29 -18.88 -1.22
CA GLU A 103 -14.71 -18.98 -0.92
C GLU A 103 -15.25 -17.70 -0.28
N GLY A 104 -16.58 -17.57 -0.19
CA GLY A 104 -17.22 -16.42 0.44
C GLY A 104 -17.32 -15.15 -0.42
N ILE A 105 -16.65 -15.06 -1.56
CA ILE A 105 -16.82 -13.96 -2.52
C ILE A 105 -18.06 -14.20 -3.38
N ARG A 106 -18.96 -13.24 -3.42
CA ARG A 106 -20.13 -13.21 -4.29
C ARG A 106 -19.84 -12.48 -5.60
N ASP A 107 -19.22 -11.31 -5.53
CA ASP A 107 -18.96 -10.43 -6.67
C ASP A 107 -17.83 -9.43 -6.36
N VAL A 108 -17.21 -8.85 -7.40
CA VAL A 108 -16.19 -7.80 -7.27
C VAL A 108 -16.50 -6.67 -8.25
N ARG A 109 -16.65 -5.45 -7.72
CA ARG A 109 -17.07 -4.27 -8.47
C ARG A 109 -16.09 -3.13 -8.32
N ASP A 110 -15.76 -2.50 -9.44
CA ASP A 110 -15.03 -1.25 -9.46
C ASP A 110 -16.04 -0.09 -9.43
N GLU A 111 -16.13 0.57 -8.28
CA GLU A 111 -16.97 1.75 -8.04
C GLU A 111 -16.12 3.03 -7.94
N SER A 112 -14.91 3.00 -8.51
CA SER A 112 -14.03 4.17 -8.54
C SER A 112 -14.59 5.26 -9.46
N ASP A 113 -14.41 6.51 -9.08
CA ASP A 113 -14.82 7.68 -9.85
C ASP A 113 -13.73 8.76 -9.86
N ARG A 114 -14.09 10.00 -10.20
CA ARG A 114 -13.14 11.13 -10.20
C ARG A 114 -12.72 11.56 -8.80
N SER A 115 -13.46 11.18 -7.76
CA SER A 115 -13.20 11.55 -6.36
C SER A 115 -12.26 10.57 -5.66
N GLY A 116 -12.15 9.33 -6.15
CA GLY A 116 -11.21 8.36 -5.59
C GLY A 116 -11.35 6.94 -6.10
N MET A 117 -10.46 6.08 -5.61
CA MET A 117 -10.47 4.65 -5.90
C MET A 117 -11.39 3.93 -4.90
N ARG A 118 -12.28 3.08 -5.42
CA ARG A 118 -13.15 2.23 -4.58
C ARG A 118 -13.41 0.89 -5.26
N LEU A 119 -12.71 -0.14 -4.81
CA LEU A 119 -12.93 -1.52 -5.26
C LEU A 119 -13.71 -2.28 -4.18
N VAL A 120 -14.89 -2.78 -4.52
CA VAL A 120 -15.82 -3.43 -3.61
C VAL A 120 -15.82 -4.93 -3.84
N ILE A 121 -15.54 -5.70 -2.80
CA ILE A 121 -15.66 -7.15 -2.79
C ILE A 121 -16.90 -7.49 -1.96
N ILE A 122 -17.92 -8.02 -2.63
CA ILE A 122 -19.19 -8.40 -2.01
C ILE A 122 -19.06 -9.82 -1.47
N LEU A 123 -19.36 -10.02 -0.19
CA LEU A 123 -19.35 -11.32 0.45
C LEU A 123 -20.72 -12.02 0.32
N LYS A 124 -20.72 -13.35 0.46
CA LYS A 124 -21.93 -14.20 0.44
C LYS A 124 -22.76 -14.08 1.71
#